data_AF-A0A7C4H4U2-F1
#
_entry.id   AF-A0A7C4H4U2-F1
#
_cell.length_a   1.000
_cell.length_b   1.000
_cell.length_c   1.000
_cell.angle_alpha   90.00
_cell.angle_beta   90.00
_cell.angle_gamma   90.00
#
_symmetry.space_group_name_H-M   'P 1'
#
loop_
_entity.id
_entity.type
_entity.pdbx_description
1 polymer ?
#
loop_
_entity_poly.entity_id
_entity_poly.type
_entity_poly.pdbx_seq_one_letter_code
_entity_poly.pdbx_strand_id
1 'polypeptide(L)'
;SISSRLTEVGKLKSSEVLNNSLLGPILRGSGIKSDVRLEDKYDAYGDIPWSIAVRSEGDSLARMLVRWDEAIESLEMCRYVLEHLPQGPAVVDERKLPRTFPSGESYARVEAPRGELIYYIASIGGANPYRVKIRTPSATNIINSGFSYIGHSIADVPVILVSYDPCISCMERAIIVDLKSKSEKKVSLKYLARINKVRA
;
A
#
# COMPACT_ATOMS: atom_id res chain seq x y z
N SER A 1 -25.48 3.94 -15.52
CA SER A 1 -25.49 3.13 -14.28
C SER A 1 -24.12 3.18 -13.64
N ILE A 2 -23.92 2.67 -12.42
CA ILE A 2 -22.57 2.60 -11.81
C ILE A 2 -21.64 1.74 -12.69
N SER A 3 -22.13 0.58 -13.16
CA SER A 3 -21.39 -0.30 -14.07
C SER A 3 -20.90 0.43 -15.33
N SER A 4 -21.72 1.26 -15.97
CA SER A 4 -21.30 2.01 -17.17
C SER A 4 -20.21 3.05 -16.93
N ARG A 5 -19.94 3.43 -15.67
CA ARG A 5 -18.87 4.38 -15.30
C ARG A 5 -17.56 3.70 -14.89
N LEU A 6 -17.60 2.39 -14.63
CA LEU A 6 -16.46 1.65 -14.07
C LEU A 6 -15.94 0.56 -15.02
N THR A 7 -16.82 0.00 -15.84
CA THR A 7 -16.50 -1.10 -16.76
C THR A 7 -15.70 -0.58 -17.94
N GLU A 8 -14.63 -1.28 -18.33
CA GLU A 8 -13.67 -0.86 -19.38
C GLU A 8 -12.95 0.49 -19.09
N VAL A 9 -13.04 1.04 -17.88
CA VAL A 9 -12.36 2.29 -17.49
C VAL A 9 -11.08 1.99 -16.73
N GLY A 10 -9.94 2.52 -17.22
CA GLY A 10 -8.62 2.26 -16.65
C GLY A 10 -8.28 0.78 -16.66
N LYS A 11 -8.54 0.11 -17.79
CA LYS A 11 -8.34 -1.32 -17.97
C LYS A 11 -6.85 -1.63 -18.12
N LEU A 12 -6.37 -2.62 -17.37
CA LEU A 12 -4.98 -3.02 -17.34
C LEU A 12 -4.83 -4.48 -17.75
N LYS A 13 -3.83 -4.76 -18.58
CA LYS A 13 -3.39 -6.13 -18.85
C LYS A 13 -2.46 -6.59 -17.73
N SER A 14 -2.47 -7.88 -17.43
CA SER A 14 -1.58 -8.47 -16.42
C SER A 14 -0.09 -8.16 -16.70
N SER A 15 0.33 -8.12 -17.97
CA SER A 15 1.70 -7.74 -18.35
C SER A 15 2.04 -6.29 -18.00
N GLU A 16 1.09 -5.37 -18.15
CA GLU A 16 1.29 -3.94 -17.84
C GLU A 16 1.41 -3.74 -16.33
N VAL A 17 0.60 -4.47 -15.55
CA VAL A 17 0.69 -4.49 -14.08
C VAL A 17 2.07 -4.95 -13.62
N LEU A 18 2.56 -6.08 -14.14
CA LEU A 18 3.87 -6.63 -13.77
C LEU A 18 5.01 -5.70 -14.20
N ASN A 19 5.01 -5.23 -15.44
CA ASN A 19 6.06 -4.35 -15.97
C ASN A 19 6.15 -3.02 -15.21
N ASN A 20 5.03 -2.54 -14.65
CA ASN A 20 4.98 -1.29 -13.88
C ASN A 20 4.96 -1.52 -12.36
N SER A 21 5.17 -2.75 -11.89
CA SER A 21 5.23 -3.08 -10.45
C SER A 21 4.00 -2.60 -9.66
N LEU A 22 2.80 -2.70 -10.24
CA LEU A 22 1.55 -2.36 -9.55
C LEU A 22 1.18 -3.49 -8.57
N LEU A 23 0.55 -3.13 -7.45
CA LEU A 23 0.42 -4.01 -6.28
C LEU A 23 -1.03 -4.15 -5.81
N GLY A 24 -1.27 -5.13 -4.94
CA GLY A 24 -2.49 -5.25 -4.15
C GLY A 24 -3.75 -5.46 -5.01
N PRO A 25 -4.84 -4.73 -4.74
CA PRO A 25 -6.09 -4.87 -5.50
C PRO A 25 -5.94 -4.59 -7.01
N ILE A 26 -4.95 -3.81 -7.44
CA ILE A 26 -4.69 -3.56 -8.87
C ILE A 26 -4.18 -4.82 -9.55
N LEU A 27 -3.22 -5.48 -8.90
CA LEU A 27 -2.62 -6.72 -9.35
C LEU A 27 -3.66 -7.86 -9.35
N ARG A 28 -4.40 -7.99 -8.24
CA ARG A 28 -5.46 -8.99 -8.09
C ARG A 28 -6.67 -8.73 -8.99
N GLY A 29 -6.96 -7.48 -9.31
CA GLY A 29 -8.00 -7.09 -10.27
C GLY A 29 -7.66 -7.40 -11.72
N SER A 30 -6.39 -7.72 -12.00
CA SER A 30 -5.85 -7.99 -13.34
C SER A 30 -5.38 -9.45 -13.50
N GLY A 31 -5.94 -10.36 -12.70
CA GLY A 31 -5.79 -11.81 -12.82
C GLY A 31 -4.55 -12.39 -12.15
N ILE A 32 -3.76 -11.60 -11.43
CA ILE A 32 -2.52 -12.07 -10.83
C ILE A 32 -2.78 -12.44 -9.37
N LYS A 33 -2.46 -13.67 -8.99
CA LYS A 33 -2.62 -14.19 -7.63
C LYS A 33 -1.35 -13.94 -6.82
N SER A 34 -1.24 -12.75 -6.22
CA SER A 34 -0.15 -12.40 -5.28
C SER A 34 -0.71 -11.61 -4.09
N ASP A 35 -0.26 -11.98 -2.90
CA ASP A 35 -0.61 -11.37 -1.63
C ASP A 35 0.45 -11.77 -0.59
N VAL A 36 1.03 -10.78 0.10
CA VAL A 36 2.10 -11.04 1.08
C VAL A 36 1.62 -11.99 2.18
N ARG A 37 0.35 -11.95 2.58
CA ARG A 37 -0.20 -12.81 3.64
C ARG A 37 -0.19 -14.30 3.27
N LEU A 38 -0.20 -14.64 1.99
CA LEU A 38 -0.06 -16.03 1.51
C LEU A 38 1.40 -16.43 1.34
N GLU A 39 2.21 -15.52 0.80
CA GLU A 39 3.61 -15.77 0.42
C GLU A 39 4.55 -15.78 1.63
N ASP A 40 4.39 -14.79 2.51
CA ASP A 40 5.21 -14.52 3.68
C ASP A 40 4.26 -14.46 4.89
N LYS A 41 3.81 -15.65 5.34
CA LYS A 41 2.74 -15.87 6.33
C LYS A 41 3.10 -15.30 7.72
N TYR A 42 3.17 -13.98 7.84
CA TYR A 42 3.49 -13.28 9.08
C TYR A 42 2.32 -13.36 10.08
N ASP A 43 2.62 -13.13 11.36
CA ASP A 43 1.69 -13.23 12.48
C ASP A 43 0.91 -14.56 12.46
N ALA A 44 -0.42 -14.52 12.40
CA ALA A 44 -1.31 -15.69 12.40
C ALA A 44 -1.92 -15.98 11.01
N TYR A 45 -1.51 -15.30 9.95
CA TYR A 45 -2.09 -15.50 8.61
C TYR A 45 -1.84 -16.90 8.03
N GLY A 46 -0.86 -17.64 8.59
CA GLY A 46 -0.62 -19.05 8.26
C GLY A 46 -1.60 -20.04 8.87
N ASP A 47 -2.31 -19.65 9.93
CA ASP A 47 -3.18 -20.53 10.73
C ASP A 47 -4.68 -20.28 10.47
N ILE A 48 -5.02 -19.17 9.82
CA ILE A 48 -6.39 -18.80 9.49
C ILE A 48 -6.73 -19.35 8.09
N PRO A 49 -7.86 -20.07 7.93
CA PRO A 49 -8.33 -20.46 6.60
C PRO A 49 -8.94 -19.24 5.90
N TRP A 50 -8.39 -18.87 4.74
CA TRP A 50 -8.93 -17.78 3.93
C TRP A 50 -8.58 -17.96 2.45
N SER A 51 -9.28 -17.22 1.59
CA SER A 51 -9.12 -17.25 0.15
C SER A 51 -8.77 -15.88 -0.43
N ILE A 52 -7.84 -15.85 -1.38
CA ILE A 52 -7.46 -14.61 -2.07
C ILE A 52 -8.48 -14.26 -3.16
N ALA A 53 -9.03 -13.05 -3.07
CA ALA A 53 -9.91 -12.50 -4.10
C ALA A 53 -9.11 -12.13 -5.35
N VAL A 54 -9.50 -12.66 -6.51
CA VAL A 54 -8.87 -12.37 -7.80
C VAL A 54 -9.97 -12.16 -8.85
N ARG A 55 -9.77 -11.16 -9.70
CA ARG A 55 -10.62 -10.81 -10.85
C ARG A 55 -9.72 -10.64 -12.07
N SER A 56 -10.23 -10.83 -13.28
CA SER A 56 -9.42 -10.86 -14.52
C SER A 56 -9.73 -9.74 -15.51
N GLU A 57 -10.77 -8.95 -15.22
CA GLU A 57 -11.31 -7.93 -16.10
C GLU A 57 -10.37 -6.71 -16.20
N GLY A 58 -9.57 -6.43 -15.16
CA GLY A 58 -8.49 -5.44 -15.18
C GLY A 58 -8.95 -3.98 -15.12
N ASP A 59 -10.26 -3.71 -15.11
CA ASP A 59 -10.84 -2.37 -15.08
C ASP A 59 -11.10 -1.84 -13.66
N SER A 60 -11.62 -0.62 -13.59
CA SER A 60 -11.92 0.03 -12.30
C SER A 60 -13.00 -0.71 -11.51
N LEU A 61 -13.93 -1.40 -12.20
CA LEU A 61 -14.94 -2.22 -11.56
C LEU A 61 -14.31 -3.46 -10.91
N ALA A 62 -13.43 -4.17 -11.61
CA ALA A 62 -12.70 -5.32 -11.11
C ALA A 62 -11.94 -4.99 -9.82
N ARG A 63 -11.24 -3.85 -9.81
CA ARG A 63 -10.51 -3.36 -8.62
C ARG A 63 -11.42 -3.02 -7.45
N MET A 64 -12.63 -2.52 -7.72
CA MET A 64 -13.63 -2.26 -6.68
C MET A 64 -14.18 -3.58 -6.13
N LEU A 65 -14.50 -4.54 -6.99
CA LEU A 65 -15.03 -5.84 -6.61
C LEU A 65 -14.02 -6.66 -5.81
N VAL A 66 -12.73 -6.64 -6.18
CA VAL A 66 -11.67 -7.27 -5.36
C VAL A 66 -11.70 -6.74 -3.93
N ARG A 67 -11.82 -5.43 -3.73
CA ARG A 67 -11.89 -4.84 -2.38
C ARG A 67 -13.16 -5.24 -1.64
N TRP A 68 -14.27 -5.36 -2.35
CA TRP A 68 -15.53 -5.83 -1.77
C TRP A 68 -15.42 -7.28 -1.31
N ASP A 69 -14.86 -8.15 -2.15
CA ASP A 69 -14.61 -9.55 -1.84
C ASP A 69 -13.62 -9.68 -0.67
N GLU A 70 -12.54 -8.90 -0.66
CA GLU A 70 -11.57 -8.83 0.46
C GLU A 70 -12.22 -8.36 1.76
N ALA A 71 -13.19 -7.44 1.71
CA ALA A 71 -13.90 -7.00 2.90
C ALA A 71 -14.76 -8.12 3.48
N ILE A 72 -15.44 -8.89 2.63
CA ILE A 72 -16.21 -10.08 3.05
C ILE A 72 -15.26 -11.13 3.64
N GLU A 73 -14.17 -11.44 2.94
CA GLU A 73 -13.17 -12.40 3.43
C GLU A 73 -12.59 -11.96 4.78
N SER A 74 -12.30 -10.67 4.95
CA SER A 74 -11.81 -10.13 6.22
C SER A 74 -12.82 -10.32 7.36
N LEU A 75 -14.13 -10.22 7.07
CA LEU A 75 -15.17 -10.49 8.06
C LEU A 75 -15.19 -11.97 8.46
N GLU A 76 -15.03 -12.89 7.51
CA GLU A 76 -14.94 -14.33 7.81
C GLU A 76 -13.69 -14.66 8.62
N MET A 77 -12.54 -14.07 8.28
CA MET A 77 -11.33 -14.20 9.09
C MET A 77 -11.53 -13.70 10.52
N CYS A 78 -12.16 -12.54 10.71
CA CYS A 78 -12.48 -12.01 12.04
C CYS A 78 -13.38 -12.98 12.82
N ARG A 79 -14.40 -13.58 12.18
CA ARG A 79 -15.26 -14.59 12.82
C ARG A 79 -14.45 -15.82 13.24
N TYR A 80 -13.62 -16.35 12.35
CA TYR A 80 -12.75 -17.49 12.66
C TYR A 80 -11.84 -17.21 13.85
N VAL A 81 -11.19 -16.04 13.88
CA VAL A 81 -10.29 -15.63 14.97
C VAL A 81 -11.04 -15.53 16.31
N LEU A 82 -12.27 -15.02 16.31
CA LEU A 82 -13.09 -14.94 17.52
C LEU A 82 -13.47 -16.32 18.07
N GLU A 83 -13.69 -17.31 17.20
CA GLU A 83 -14.02 -18.69 17.58
C GLU A 83 -12.78 -19.50 18.02
N HIS A 84 -11.60 -19.17 17.50
CA HIS A 84 -10.36 -19.93 17.70
C HIS A 84 -9.31 -19.17 18.52
N LEU A 85 -9.74 -18.19 19.33
CA LEU A 85 -8.82 -17.35 20.08
C LEU A 85 -8.03 -18.20 21.11
N PRO A 86 -6.69 -18.24 21.03
CA PRO A 86 -5.90 -19.00 21.99
C PRO A 86 -5.96 -18.34 23.37
N GLN A 87 -5.84 -19.17 24.41
CA GLN A 87 -5.68 -18.69 25.78
C GLN A 87 -4.21 -18.31 26.02
N GLY A 88 -3.98 -17.20 26.73
CA GLY A 88 -2.63 -16.75 27.07
C GLY A 88 -2.53 -15.23 27.22
N PRO A 89 -1.34 -14.72 27.58
CA PRO A 89 -1.11 -13.28 27.61
C PRO A 89 -1.12 -12.72 26.19
N ALA A 90 -1.95 -11.68 25.96
CA ALA A 90 -2.05 -11.01 24.66
C ALA A 90 -0.80 -10.20 24.29
N VAL A 91 0.00 -9.82 25.29
CA VAL A 91 1.20 -8.99 25.11
C VAL A 91 2.39 -9.74 25.68
N VAL A 92 3.49 -9.70 24.94
CA VAL A 92 4.78 -10.21 25.41
C VAL A 92 5.25 -9.43 26.65
N ASP A 93 5.98 -10.09 27.54
CA ASP A 93 6.57 -9.41 28.70
C ASP A 93 7.61 -8.37 28.24
N GLU A 94 7.25 -7.09 28.33
CA GLU A 94 8.07 -5.97 27.89
C GLU A 94 9.46 -5.94 28.55
N ARG A 95 9.60 -6.53 29.75
CA ARG A 95 10.89 -6.60 30.45
C ARG A 95 11.91 -7.47 29.73
N LYS A 96 11.44 -8.37 28.85
CA LYS A 96 12.27 -9.29 28.06
C LYS A 96 12.65 -8.71 26.69
N LEU A 97 12.07 -7.59 26.28
CA LEU A 97 12.37 -6.99 24.98
C LEU A 97 13.74 -6.29 25.02
N PRO A 98 14.57 -6.46 23.97
CA PRO A 98 15.85 -5.76 23.87
C PRO A 98 15.62 -4.26 23.73
N ARG A 99 16.27 -3.47 24.60
CA ARG A 99 16.24 -1.99 24.55
C ARG A 99 17.22 -1.39 23.55
N THR A 100 18.13 -2.22 23.05
CA THR A 100 19.13 -1.86 22.05
C THR A 100 19.10 -2.91 20.96
N PHE A 101 19.05 -2.43 19.72
CA PHE A 101 19.13 -3.27 18.54
C PHE A 101 20.60 -3.51 18.17
N PRO A 102 20.93 -4.69 17.62
CA PRO A 102 22.26 -4.93 17.06
C PRO A 102 22.51 -4.02 15.85
N SER A 103 23.78 -3.89 15.47
CA SER A 103 24.14 -3.28 14.18
C SER A 103 23.75 -4.24 13.05
N GLY A 104 23.14 -3.71 11.99
CA GLY A 104 22.67 -4.51 10.86
C GLY A 104 21.48 -3.89 10.14
N GLU A 105 21.00 -4.60 9.14
CA GLU A 105 19.89 -4.19 8.29
C GLU A 105 18.84 -5.30 8.25
N SER A 106 17.57 -4.92 8.19
CA SER A 106 16.46 -5.84 8.02
C SER A 106 15.33 -5.16 7.26
N TYR A 107 14.48 -5.96 6.62
CA TYR A 107 13.25 -5.47 6.04
C TYR A 107 12.10 -6.42 6.39
N ALA A 108 10.90 -5.86 6.47
CA ALA A 108 9.67 -6.60 6.64
C ALA A 108 8.67 -6.17 5.56
N ARG A 109 7.90 -7.13 5.06
CA ARG A 109 6.82 -6.94 4.11
C ARG A 109 5.50 -7.23 4.83
N VAL A 110 4.49 -6.40 4.59
CA VAL A 110 3.11 -6.65 5.04
C VAL A 110 2.13 -6.31 3.92
N GLU A 111 0.99 -6.99 3.87
CA GLU A 111 -0.06 -6.64 2.91
C GLU A 111 -0.93 -5.53 3.51
N ALA A 112 -0.70 -4.28 3.12
CA ALA A 112 -1.64 -3.22 3.42
C ALA A 112 -2.87 -3.35 2.49
N PRO A 113 -4.03 -2.72 2.81
CA PRO A 113 -5.24 -2.80 1.96
C PRO A 113 -5.06 -2.28 0.51
N ARG A 114 -3.92 -1.63 0.22
CA ARG A 114 -3.58 -1.06 -1.08
C ARG A 114 -2.48 -1.86 -1.80
N GLY A 115 -1.97 -2.93 -1.17
CA GLY A 115 -0.89 -3.77 -1.64
C GLY A 115 0.29 -3.83 -0.68
N GLU A 116 1.36 -4.46 -1.17
CA GLU A 116 2.60 -4.68 -0.42
C GLU A 116 3.22 -3.37 0.12
N LEU A 117 3.43 -3.36 1.43
CA LEU A 117 4.09 -2.32 2.19
C LEU A 117 5.40 -2.87 2.75
N ILE A 118 6.50 -2.16 2.48
CA ILE A 118 7.83 -2.59 2.92
C ILE A 118 8.41 -1.57 3.89
N TYR A 119 8.86 -2.05 5.05
CA TYR A 119 9.69 -1.30 5.97
C TYR A 119 11.10 -1.85 5.90
N TYR A 120 12.05 -1.03 5.48
CA TYR A 120 13.47 -1.30 5.59
C TYR A 120 14.05 -0.50 6.75
N ILE A 121 14.82 -1.15 7.60
CA ILE A 121 15.43 -0.57 8.78
C ILE A 121 16.93 -0.91 8.78
N ALA A 122 17.76 0.12 8.96
CA ALA A 122 19.18 -0.04 9.24
C ALA A 122 19.48 0.49 10.65
N SER A 123 20.32 -0.23 11.39
CA SER A 123 20.76 0.07 12.74
C SER A 123 22.29 0.03 12.79
N ILE A 124 22.90 1.00 13.46
CA ILE A 124 24.34 1.00 13.77
C ILE A 124 24.63 0.50 15.19
N GLY A 125 23.63 -0.10 15.84
CA GLY A 125 23.63 -0.38 17.26
C GLY A 125 23.00 0.73 18.09
N GLY A 126 22.36 0.36 19.20
CA GLY A 126 21.74 1.30 20.15
C GLY A 126 20.22 1.27 20.15
N ALA A 127 19.60 2.28 20.78
CA ALA A 127 18.15 2.30 21.01
C ALA A 127 17.32 2.80 19.82
N ASN A 128 17.94 3.56 18.91
CA ASN A 128 17.25 4.22 17.80
C ASN A 128 17.71 3.66 16.45
N PRO A 129 16.80 3.47 15.48
CA PRO A 129 17.20 3.07 14.13
C PRO A 129 18.02 4.19 13.48
N TYR A 130 19.08 3.81 12.78
CA TYR A 130 19.89 4.74 12.00
C TYR A 130 19.11 5.26 10.78
N ARG A 131 18.38 4.37 10.10
CA ARG A 131 17.57 4.71 8.94
C ARG A 131 16.31 3.86 8.90
N VAL A 132 15.19 4.49 8.59
CA VAL A 132 13.95 3.80 8.24
C VAL A 132 13.55 4.26 6.85
N LYS A 133 13.39 3.31 5.92
CA LYS A 133 12.88 3.56 4.57
C LYS A 133 11.59 2.79 4.39
N ILE A 134 10.51 3.54 4.16
CA ILE A 134 9.20 2.99 3.91
C ILE A 134 8.92 3.04 2.41
N ARG A 135 8.51 1.91 1.83
CA ARG A 135 7.94 1.84 0.48
C ARG A 135 6.45 1.55 0.61
N THR A 136 5.67 2.61 0.45
CA THR A 136 4.21 2.55 0.51
C THR A 136 3.63 2.10 -0.83
N PRO A 137 2.57 1.27 -0.82
CA PRO A 137 1.96 0.77 -2.05
C PRO A 137 1.34 1.89 -2.88
N SER A 138 0.68 2.87 -2.24
CA SER A 138 0.04 3.99 -2.96
C SER A 138 1.04 4.80 -3.79
N ALA A 139 2.25 5.05 -3.28
CA ALA A 139 3.25 5.80 -4.04
C ALA A 139 3.70 5.03 -5.29
N THR A 140 3.93 3.72 -5.18
CA THR A 140 4.27 2.88 -6.34
C THR A 140 3.11 2.82 -7.33
N ASN A 141 1.90 2.53 -6.85
CA ASN A 141 0.73 2.37 -7.72
C ASN A 141 0.44 3.65 -8.50
N ILE A 142 0.37 4.81 -7.83
CA ILE A 142 -0.03 6.08 -8.46
C ILE A 142 1.04 6.61 -9.43
N ILE A 143 2.32 6.54 -9.06
CA ILE A 143 3.42 7.02 -9.91
C ILE A 143 3.54 6.13 -11.15
N ASN A 144 3.45 4.81 -10.98
CA ASN A 144 3.68 3.88 -12.08
C ASN A 144 2.43 3.64 -12.93
N SER A 145 1.24 4.06 -12.50
CA SER A 145 0.00 3.94 -13.27
C SER A 145 -0.24 5.11 -14.24
N GLY A 146 0.72 6.01 -14.47
CA GLY A 146 0.52 7.19 -15.32
C GLY A 146 0.06 6.83 -16.75
N PHE A 147 0.49 5.69 -17.28
CA PHE A 147 0.08 5.21 -18.60
C PHE A 147 -1.40 4.83 -18.67
N SER A 148 -2.04 4.46 -17.55
CA SER A 148 -3.42 3.98 -17.54
C SER A 148 -4.45 5.07 -17.82
N TYR A 149 -4.04 6.34 -17.78
CA TYR A 149 -4.90 7.48 -18.08
C TYR A 149 -4.94 7.79 -19.59
N ILE A 150 -4.01 7.25 -20.36
CA ILE A 150 -3.88 7.53 -21.80
C ILE A 150 -5.05 6.86 -22.54
N GLY A 151 -5.75 7.61 -23.38
CA GLY A 151 -6.88 7.12 -24.17
C GLY A 151 -8.25 7.22 -23.49
N HIS A 152 -8.30 7.73 -22.26
CA HIS A 152 -9.56 7.95 -21.53
C HIS A 152 -10.02 9.42 -21.56
N SER A 153 -11.30 9.64 -21.25
CA SER A 153 -11.86 10.98 -21.12
C SER A 153 -11.39 11.66 -19.82
N ILE A 154 -11.40 12.99 -19.77
CA ILE A 154 -11.17 13.76 -18.54
C ILE A 154 -12.17 13.34 -17.44
N ALA A 155 -13.39 12.95 -17.82
CA ALA A 155 -14.41 12.47 -16.89
C ALA A 155 -14.08 11.12 -16.23
N ASP A 156 -13.13 10.35 -16.80
CA ASP A 156 -12.70 9.05 -16.29
C ASP A 156 -11.49 9.16 -15.36
N VAL A 157 -10.74 10.28 -15.42
CA VAL A 157 -9.56 10.51 -14.57
C VAL A 157 -9.87 10.31 -13.08
N PRO A 158 -10.96 10.86 -12.52
CA PRO A 158 -11.29 10.62 -11.11
C PRO A 158 -11.61 9.16 -10.81
N VAL A 159 -12.24 8.45 -11.75
CA VAL A 159 -12.60 7.03 -11.58
C VAL A 159 -11.34 6.17 -11.52
N ILE A 160 -10.42 6.36 -12.47
CA ILE A 160 -9.15 5.64 -12.54
C ILE A 160 -8.33 5.93 -11.27
N LEU A 161 -8.18 7.21 -10.91
CA LEU A 161 -7.42 7.63 -9.74
C LEU A 161 -7.97 7.03 -8.44
N VAL A 162 -9.28 7.13 -8.21
CA VAL A 162 -9.91 6.62 -6.99
C VAL A 162 -9.87 5.09 -6.95
N SER A 163 -9.92 4.41 -8.10
CA SER A 163 -9.78 2.94 -8.16
C SER A 163 -8.41 2.43 -7.66
N TYR A 164 -7.39 3.29 -7.65
CA TYR A 164 -6.06 3.02 -7.10
C TYR A 164 -5.92 3.34 -5.61
N ASP A 165 -6.95 3.94 -4.99
CA ASP A 165 -7.01 4.30 -3.58
C ASP A 165 -5.78 5.13 -3.10
N PRO A 166 -5.65 6.39 -3.54
CA PRO A 166 -4.51 7.23 -3.22
C PRO A 166 -4.56 7.69 -1.76
N CYS A 167 -3.63 7.19 -0.95
CA CYS A 167 -3.36 7.72 0.38
C CYS A 167 -2.36 8.88 0.28
N ILE A 168 -2.84 10.13 0.36
CA ILE A 168 -1.99 11.33 0.26
C ILE A 168 -0.89 11.31 1.32
N SER A 169 -1.24 10.99 2.58
CA SER A 169 -0.27 10.92 3.68
C SER A 169 0.83 9.88 3.45
N CYS A 170 0.54 8.82 2.71
CA CYS A 170 1.50 7.78 2.34
C CYS A 170 2.46 8.22 1.22
N MET A 171 2.11 9.30 0.51
CA MET A 171 2.83 9.88 -0.62
C MET A 171 3.50 11.22 -0.29
N GLU A 172 3.34 11.73 0.94
CA GLU A 172 3.91 13.01 1.37
C GLU A 172 5.44 12.97 1.43
N ARG A 173 6.06 13.30 0.29
CA ARG A 173 7.48 13.54 0.12
C ARG A 173 7.63 14.82 -0.70
N ALA A 174 7.67 15.97 -0.03
CA ALA A 174 7.75 17.24 -0.72
C ALA A 174 9.20 17.58 -1.11
N ILE A 175 9.39 17.91 -2.38
CA ILE A 175 10.62 18.47 -2.93
C ILE A 175 10.28 19.86 -3.43
N ILE A 176 10.98 20.88 -2.92
CA ILE A 176 10.93 22.23 -3.47
C ILE A 176 11.94 22.27 -4.60
N VAL A 177 11.48 22.52 -5.82
CA VAL A 177 12.31 22.73 -6.99
C VAL A 177 12.28 24.22 -7.31
N ASP A 178 13.43 24.89 -7.23
CA ASP A 178 13.56 26.25 -7.73
C ASP A 178 13.79 26.20 -9.24
N LEU A 179 12.79 26.63 -10.01
CA LEU A 179 12.82 26.60 -11.48
C LEU A 179 13.90 27.50 -12.09
N LYS A 180 14.36 28.55 -11.38
CA LYS A 180 15.40 29.46 -11.86
C LYS A 180 16.79 28.89 -11.62
N SER A 181 17.04 28.41 -10.42
CA SER A 181 18.36 27.86 -10.04
C SER A 181 18.51 26.37 -10.37
N LYS A 182 17.43 25.69 -10.77
CA LYS A 182 17.34 24.22 -10.93
C LYS A 182 17.78 23.45 -9.69
N SER A 183 17.70 24.06 -8.51
CA SER A 183 18.07 23.41 -7.26
C SER A 183 16.88 22.68 -6.64
N GLU A 184 17.14 21.51 -6.08
CA GLU A 184 16.13 20.68 -5.41
C GLU A 184 16.41 20.62 -3.90
N LYS A 185 15.38 20.90 -3.10
CA LYS A 185 15.45 20.82 -1.64
C LYS A 185 14.31 19.96 -1.10
N LYS A 186 14.65 18.86 -0.42
CA LYS A 186 13.69 18.03 0.32
C LYS A 186 13.24 18.78 1.57
N VAL A 187 11.94 18.84 1.81
CA VAL A 187 11.37 19.57 2.94
C VAL A 187 10.34 18.73 3.68
N SER A 188 10.23 18.95 4.98
CA SER A 188 9.19 18.32 5.80
C SER A 188 7.86 19.06 5.68
N LEU A 189 6.75 18.37 5.96
CA LEU A 189 5.44 19.03 6.06
C LEU A 189 5.44 20.13 7.13
N LYS A 190 6.16 19.93 8.26
CA LYS A 190 6.32 20.95 9.31
C LYS A 190 6.99 22.21 8.78
N TYR A 191 7.97 22.08 7.90
CA TYR A 191 8.62 23.22 7.25
C TYR A 191 7.65 23.97 6.34
N LEU A 192 6.88 23.25 5.51
CA LEU A 192 5.87 23.85 4.62
C LEU A 192 4.74 24.55 5.39
N ALA A 193 4.23 23.92 6.45
CA ALA A 193 3.19 24.48 7.32
C ALA A 193 3.65 25.77 8.02
N ARG A 194 4.95 25.91 8.32
CA ARG A 194 5.54 27.14 8.89
C ARG A 194 5.60 28.27 7.87
N ILE A 195 5.92 27.98 6.61
CA ILE A 195 6.00 29.02 5.56
C ILE A 195 4.63 29.68 5.31
N ASN A 196 3.54 28.91 5.37
CA ASN A 196 2.19 29.45 5.17
C ASN A 196 1.76 30.41 6.30
N LYS A 197 2.29 30.29 7.51
CA LYS A 197 1.97 31.20 8.62
C LYS A 197 2.68 32.56 8.52
N VAL A 198 3.68 32.71 7.66
CA VAL A 198 4.44 33.97 7.49
C VAL A 198 3.81 34.86 6.41
N ARG A 199 2.79 34.38 5.69
CA ARG A 199 2.10 35.11 4.61
C ARG A 199 0.65 35.47 4.92
N ALA A 200 0.20 35.27 6.16
CA ALA A 200 -1.10 35.73 6.67
C ALA A 200 -0.90 36.95 7.58
#